data_AF-A0A0M8TG13-F1
#
_entry.id   AF-A0A0M8TG13-F1
#
_cell.length_a   1.000
_cell.length_b   1.000
_cell.length_c   1.000
_cell.angle_alpha   90.00
_cell.angle_beta   90.00
_cell.angle_gamma   90.00
#
_symmetry.space_group_name_H-M   'P 1'
#
loop_
_entity.id
_entity.type
_entity.pdbx_description
1 polymer ?
#
loop_
_entity_poly.entity_id
_entity_poly.type
_entity_poly.pdbx_seq_one_letter_code
_entity_poly.pdbx_strand_id
1 'polypeptide(L)'
;SEDPGTWLHFERPTRQEEVALALTLRVLNPKSAEWRRGLTAARRYHRTHHHLDAPQTHQDPDGYPLGRWLTWQRHLHTTGALDPARTQALERLGIIWNPQQHAFDRGLAHATAYAHHHGHLAVPVDHHHDGFALGRWLATQRKRADTLTPARAQALQDLDPYWNPPWPLTWHRTYHAARGHHSAGNLPTDVPRDHITKDGHRLGEWLHNQRRHPERLHPVQQQLLADLGLIQTTEPSPEKRKPAARKPDQGLAAARAFHQREGHLEVPQRHVEYLDARPVRLGQWISNTRRRKERLPTDRIHALDALDMRW
;
A
#
# COMPACT_ATOMS: atom_id res chain seq x y z
N SER A 1 23.87 -48.12 77.69
CA SER A 1 22.87 -47.41 76.88
C SER A 1 23.42 -46.04 76.56
N GLU A 2 22.94 -45.43 75.48
CA GLU A 2 23.56 -44.28 74.80
C GLU A 2 23.72 -43.02 75.67
N ASP A 3 24.74 -42.23 75.34
CA ASP A 3 24.96 -40.84 75.75
C ASP A 3 24.21 -39.91 74.76
N PRO A 4 23.15 -39.20 75.17
CA PRO A 4 22.36 -38.36 74.28
C PRO A 4 22.64 -36.86 74.52
N GLY A 5 23.75 -36.39 73.96
CA GLY A 5 23.78 -35.10 73.28
C GLY A 5 24.45 -33.93 74.00
N THR A 6 25.70 -33.66 73.66
CA THR A 6 26.21 -32.28 73.59
C THR A 6 27.31 -32.10 72.53
N TRP A 7 26.97 -32.31 71.25
CA TRP A 7 27.80 -31.83 70.14
C TRP A 7 27.03 -30.79 69.33
N LEU A 8 27.54 -29.55 69.34
CA LEU A 8 26.99 -28.43 68.60
C LEU A 8 27.04 -28.70 67.10
N HIS A 9 25.89 -28.99 66.49
CA HIS A 9 25.71 -28.83 65.06
C HIS A 9 25.31 -27.38 64.77
N PHE A 10 26.26 -26.62 64.24
CA PHE A 10 26.03 -25.27 63.72
C PHE A 10 24.90 -25.30 62.69
N GLU A 11 23.85 -24.51 62.93
CA GLU A 11 22.79 -24.29 61.95
C GLU A 11 23.40 -23.70 60.66
N ARG A 12 23.02 -24.25 59.51
CA ARG A 12 23.60 -23.83 58.22
C ARG A 12 23.15 -22.40 57.86
N PRO A 13 24.06 -21.43 57.67
CA PRO A 13 23.69 -20.10 57.17
C PRO A 13 23.40 -20.07 55.66
N THR A 14 23.25 -21.23 55.01
CA THR A 14 23.43 -21.32 53.55
C THR A 14 22.29 -20.74 52.72
N ARG A 15 21.05 -20.62 53.22
CA ARG A 15 19.93 -20.17 52.36
C ARG A 15 19.96 -18.68 52.02
N GLN A 16 20.44 -17.82 52.93
CA GLN A 16 20.58 -16.38 52.65
C GLN A 16 21.82 -16.09 51.82
N GLU A 17 22.94 -16.76 52.10
CA GLU A 17 24.19 -16.60 51.36
C GLU A 17 24.08 -17.14 49.92
N GLU A 18 23.43 -18.29 49.70
CA GLU A 18 23.15 -18.81 48.35
C GLU A 18 22.25 -17.85 47.54
N VAL A 19 21.21 -17.28 48.17
CA VAL A 19 20.34 -16.29 47.52
C VAL A 19 21.09 -14.99 47.24
N ALA A 20 21.89 -14.50 48.20
CA ALA A 20 22.72 -13.31 48.02
C ALA A 20 23.79 -13.53 46.93
N LEU A 21 24.41 -14.71 46.86
CA LEU A 21 25.39 -15.07 45.83
C LEU A 21 24.73 -15.23 44.46
N ALA A 22 23.56 -15.88 44.38
CA ALA A 22 22.80 -15.99 43.12
C ALA A 22 22.32 -14.61 42.62
N LEU A 23 21.88 -13.72 43.53
CA LEU A 23 21.58 -12.33 43.21
C LEU A 23 22.84 -11.58 42.78
N THR A 24 23.97 -11.75 43.47
CA THR A 24 25.25 -11.08 43.19
C THR A 24 25.82 -11.52 41.85
N LEU A 25 25.86 -12.82 41.53
CA LEU A 25 26.28 -13.34 40.23
C LEU A 25 25.37 -12.84 39.08
N ARG A 26 24.05 -12.75 39.34
CA ARG A 26 23.08 -12.16 38.41
C ARG A 26 23.19 -10.63 38.30
N VAL A 27 23.76 -9.97 39.30
CA VAL A 27 24.07 -8.53 39.31
C VAL A 27 25.36 -8.24 38.54
N LEU A 28 26.43 -9.03 38.77
CA LEU A 28 27.77 -8.83 38.25
C LEU A 28 27.94 -9.22 36.78
N ASN A 29 27.14 -10.15 36.24
CA ASN A 29 27.20 -10.50 34.82
C ASN A 29 26.72 -9.29 33.96
N PRO A 30 27.58 -8.69 33.10
CA PRO A 30 27.21 -7.49 32.35
C PRO A 30 26.00 -7.69 31.42
N LYS A 31 25.88 -8.88 30.80
CA LYS A 31 24.72 -9.23 29.94
C LYS A 31 23.43 -9.39 30.75
N SER A 32 23.51 -9.61 32.05
CA SER A 32 22.37 -9.62 32.99
C SER A 32 22.08 -8.24 33.58
N ALA A 33 23.07 -7.36 33.66
CA ALA A 33 22.88 -5.94 33.99
C ALA A 33 22.17 -5.20 32.85
N GLU A 34 22.65 -5.28 31.60
CA GLU A 34 22.00 -4.65 30.45
C GLU A 34 20.56 -5.11 30.25
N TRP A 35 20.31 -6.41 30.43
CA TRP A 35 18.97 -6.98 30.38
C TRP A 35 18.04 -6.38 31.43
N ARG A 36 18.51 -6.22 32.68
CA ARG A 36 17.72 -5.60 33.76
C ARG A 36 17.43 -4.13 33.48
N ARG A 37 18.38 -3.37 32.92
CA ARG A 37 18.16 -1.96 32.51
C ARG A 37 17.05 -1.89 31.44
N GLY A 38 17.18 -2.64 30.35
CA GLY A 38 16.20 -2.65 29.27
C GLY A 38 14.81 -3.13 29.68
N LEU A 39 14.71 -4.18 30.51
CA LEU A 39 13.43 -4.64 31.04
C LEU A 39 12.78 -3.61 31.98
N THR A 40 13.58 -2.81 32.71
CA THR A 40 13.09 -1.72 33.55
C THR A 40 12.55 -0.56 32.71
N ALA A 41 13.29 -0.15 31.68
CA ALA A 41 12.85 0.85 30.70
C ALA A 41 11.56 0.40 29.98
N ALA A 42 11.49 -0.87 29.54
CA ALA A 42 10.31 -1.44 28.90
C ALA A 42 9.07 -1.42 29.83
N ARG A 43 9.23 -1.77 31.12
CA ARG A 43 8.15 -1.66 32.12
C ARG A 43 7.70 -0.23 32.33
N ARG A 44 8.63 0.73 32.36
CA ARG A 44 8.32 2.17 32.49
C ARG A 44 7.48 2.64 31.29
N TYR A 45 7.91 2.30 30.07
CA TYR A 45 7.21 2.62 28.83
C TYR A 45 5.82 1.97 28.75
N HIS A 46 5.70 0.68 29.06
CA HIS A 46 4.42 -0.01 29.10
C HIS A 46 3.45 0.62 30.11
N ARG A 47 3.94 1.10 31.26
CA ARG A 47 3.11 1.77 32.26
C ARG A 47 2.54 3.11 31.77
N THR A 48 3.22 3.83 30.87
CA THR A 48 2.78 5.13 30.35
C THR A 48 2.04 5.05 29.01
N HIS A 49 2.32 4.02 28.19
CA HIS A 49 1.76 3.87 26.84
C HIS A 49 0.83 2.67 26.68
N HIS A 50 0.79 1.74 27.64
CA HIS A 50 0.02 0.49 27.58
C HIS A 50 0.35 -0.43 26.38
N HIS A 51 1.54 -0.24 25.79
CA HIS A 51 2.10 -1.09 24.73
C HIS A 51 3.65 -1.08 24.77
N LEU A 52 4.29 -1.98 24.02
CA LEU A 52 5.75 -1.98 23.76
C LEU A 52 6.14 -1.60 22.32
N ASP A 53 5.21 -0.99 21.56
CA ASP A 53 5.54 -0.40 20.25
C ASP A 53 6.26 0.96 20.36
N ALA A 54 7.48 0.95 20.93
CA ALA A 54 8.32 2.14 21.02
C ALA A 54 9.06 2.41 19.69
N PRO A 55 9.11 3.67 19.20
CA PRO A 55 9.90 4.04 18.03
C PRO A 55 11.38 3.64 18.20
N GLN A 56 12.06 3.24 17.11
CA GLN A 56 13.47 2.82 17.18
C GLN A 56 14.42 3.89 17.77
N THR A 57 14.09 5.16 17.59
CA THR A 57 14.82 6.33 18.13
C THR A 57 14.47 6.68 19.57
N HIS A 58 13.45 6.05 20.16
CA HIS A 58 12.99 6.37 21.51
C HIS A 58 14.05 6.03 22.56
N GLN A 59 14.31 7.02 23.42
CA GLN A 59 15.08 6.91 24.66
C GLN A 59 14.13 7.16 25.83
N ASP A 60 14.32 6.44 26.92
CA ASP A 60 13.56 6.69 28.14
C ASP A 60 14.09 7.93 28.89
N PRO A 61 13.41 8.42 29.94
CA PRO A 61 13.84 9.61 30.69
C PRO A 61 15.23 9.53 31.32
N ASP A 62 15.79 8.32 31.49
CA ASP A 62 17.12 8.10 32.06
C ASP A 62 18.19 7.99 30.94
N GLY A 63 17.82 8.25 29.69
CA GLY A 63 18.68 8.16 28.50
C GLY A 63 18.84 6.74 27.94
N TYR A 64 18.09 5.75 28.41
CA TYR A 64 18.23 4.38 27.94
C TYR A 64 17.62 4.22 26.54
N PRO A 65 18.35 3.68 25.53
CA PRO A 65 17.88 3.58 24.15
C PRO A 65 16.92 2.41 23.93
N LEU A 66 15.76 2.46 24.59
CA LEU A 66 14.75 1.41 24.62
C LEU A 66 14.29 0.98 23.22
N GLY A 67 14.12 1.93 22.29
CA GLY A 67 13.73 1.63 20.91
C GLY A 67 14.73 0.72 20.18
N ARG A 68 16.03 0.98 20.34
CA ARG A 68 17.11 0.14 19.79
C ARG A 68 17.18 -1.21 20.51
N TRP A 69 17.02 -1.20 21.84
CA TRP A 69 17.05 -2.42 22.64
C TRP A 69 15.92 -3.40 22.29
N LEU A 70 14.68 -2.91 22.10
CA LEU A 70 13.54 -3.72 21.67
C LEU A 70 13.77 -4.31 20.27
N THR A 71 14.32 -3.52 19.34
CA THR A 71 14.72 -4.04 18.01
C THR A 71 15.76 -5.15 18.12
N TRP A 72 16.72 -5.04 19.03
CA TRP A 72 17.68 -6.12 19.31
C TRP A 72 17.03 -7.35 19.94
N GLN A 73 16.07 -7.19 20.87
CA GLN A 73 15.35 -8.34 21.44
C GLN A 73 14.52 -9.07 20.37
N ARG A 74 13.88 -8.34 19.46
CA ARG A 74 13.16 -8.92 18.30
C ARG A 74 14.11 -9.72 17.41
N HIS A 75 15.30 -9.17 17.10
CA HIS A 75 16.32 -9.90 16.32
C HIS A 75 16.75 -11.19 17.01
N LEU A 76 17.10 -11.15 18.31
CA LEU A 76 17.47 -12.35 19.08
C LEU A 76 16.34 -13.39 19.15
N HIS A 77 15.08 -12.94 19.24
CA HIS A 77 13.92 -13.82 19.21
C HIS A 77 13.78 -14.51 17.83
N THR A 78 13.86 -13.76 16.74
CA THR A 78 13.80 -14.30 15.37
C THR A 78 14.93 -15.28 15.05
N THR A 79 16.12 -15.12 15.65
CA THR A 79 17.25 -16.05 15.47
C THR A 79 17.29 -17.20 16.48
N GLY A 80 16.31 -17.31 17.40
CA GLY A 80 16.29 -18.32 18.45
C GLY A 80 17.36 -18.13 19.54
N ALA A 81 18.07 -17.01 19.54
CA ALA A 81 19.15 -16.68 20.48
C ALA A 81 18.66 -15.99 21.78
N LEU A 82 17.36 -15.68 21.89
CA LEU A 82 16.77 -15.11 23.09
C LEU A 82 16.36 -16.20 24.08
N ASP A 83 16.91 -16.13 25.29
CA ASP A 83 16.59 -17.02 26.41
C ASP A 83 15.05 -17.10 26.68
N PRO A 84 14.47 -18.30 26.89
CA PRO A 84 13.03 -18.46 27.04
C PRO A 84 12.40 -17.64 28.19
N ALA A 85 13.11 -17.47 29.32
CA ALA A 85 12.60 -16.67 30.43
C ALA A 85 12.63 -15.15 30.11
N ARG A 86 13.53 -14.72 29.21
CA ARG A 86 13.54 -13.35 28.64
C ARG A 86 12.39 -13.13 27.66
N THR A 87 12.13 -14.10 26.78
CA THR A 87 10.96 -14.11 25.87
C THR A 87 9.66 -13.96 26.68
N GLN A 88 9.42 -14.86 27.64
CA GLN A 88 8.22 -14.83 28.50
C GLN A 88 8.12 -13.55 29.36
N ALA A 89 9.23 -12.90 29.69
CA ALA A 89 9.21 -11.62 30.41
C ALA A 89 8.78 -10.43 29.55
N LEU A 90 9.02 -10.47 28.23
CA LEU A 90 8.60 -9.43 27.28
C LEU A 90 7.18 -9.68 26.76
N GLU A 91 6.77 -10.93 26.59
CA GLU A 91 5.39 -11.31 26.23
C GLU A 91 4.39 -10.86 27.29
N ARG A 92 4.73 -11.00 28.58
CA ARG A 92 3.94 -10.46 29.70
C ARG A 92 3.85 -8.92 29.73
N LEU A 93 4.61 -8.23 28.90
CA LEU A 93 4.55 -6.78 28.69
C LEU A 93 3.96 -6.42 27.31
N GLY A 94 3.38 -7.38 26.59
CA GLY A 94 2.77 -7.15 25.29
C GLY A 94 3.78 -6.77 24.19
N ILE A 95 4.96 -7.39 24.17
CA ILE A 95 5.91 -7.15 23.08
C ILE A 95 5.34 -7.62 21.74
N ILE A 96 5.39 -6.74 20.75
CA ILE A 96 5.10 -7.08 19.36
C ILE A 96 6.41 -7.58 18.74
N TRP A 97 6.54 -8.90 18.58
CA TRP A 97 7.73 -9.54 18.00
C TRP A 97 7.95 -9.16 16.53
N ASN A 98 6.87 -9.06 15.73
CA ASN A 98 6.92 -8.63 14.33
C ASN A 98 6.05 -7.37 14.09
N PRO A 99 6.61 -6.16 14.26
CA PRO A 99 5.87 -4.91 14.05
C PRO A 99 5.33 -4.74 12.63
N GLN A 100 6.01 -5.30 11.62
CA GLN A 100 5.57 -5.20 10.23
C GLN A 100 4.36 -6.08 9.94
N GLN A 101 4.22 -7.22 10.63
CA GLN A 101 3.03 -8.06 10.54
C GLN A 101 1.89 -7.42 11.32
N HIS A 102 2.11 -7.03 12.57
CA HIS A 102 1.11 -6.34 13.40
C HIS A 102 0.56 -5.06 12.76
N ALA A 103 1.40 -4.26 12.09
CA ALA A 103 0.95 -3.07 11.35
C ALA A 103 0.15 -3.41 10.07
N PHE A 104 0.37 -4.58 9.47
CA PHE A 104 -0.47 -5.10 8.40
C PHE A 104 -1.81 -5.62 8.97
N ASP A 105 -1.78 -6.45 10.02
CA ASP A 105 -2.96 -7.04 10.66
C ASP A 105 -3.92 -5.98 11.16
N ARG A 106 -3.42 -4.91 11.79
CA ARG A 106 -4.23 -3.74 12.17
C ARG A 106 -4.91 -3.09 10.98
N GLY A 107 -4.17 -2.84 9.90
CA GLY A 107 -4.74 -2.23 8.69
C GLY A 107 -5.75 -3.14 7.99
N LEU A 108 -5.50 -4.45 8.01
CA LEU A 108 -6.43 -5.47 7.53
C LEU A 108 -7.71 -5.48 8.38
N ALA A 109 -7.63 -5.39 9.71
CA ALA A 109 -8.82 -5.33 10.57
C ALA A 109 -9.71 -4.12 10.25
N HIS A 110 -9.14 -2.93 10.05
CA HIS A 110 -9.90 -1.77 9.58
C HIS A 110 -10.43 -1.93 8.14
N ALA A 111 -9.70 -2.63 7.27
CA ALA A 111 -10.19 -2.97 5.94
C ALA A 111 -11.37 -3.95 6.00
N THR A 112 -11.34 -4.96 6.86
CA THR A 112 -12.43 -5.91 7.10
C THR A 112 -13.68 -5.20 7.63
N ALA A 113 -13.53 -4.32 8.62
CA ALA A 113 -14.64 -3.53 9.16
C ALA A 113 -15.27 -2.63 8.07
N TYR A 114 -14.45 -1.95 7.28
CA TYR A 114 -14.93 -1.13 6.16
C TYR A 114 -15.62 -2.00 5.08
N ALA A 115 -15.03 -3.13 4.70
CA ALA A 115 -15.60 -4.04 3.71
C ALA A 115 -16.93 -4.66 4.19
N HIS A 116 -17.07 -4.94 5.49
CA HIS A 116 -18.34 -5.40 6.06
C HIS A 116 -19.47 -4.36 5.92
N HIS A 117 -19.16 -3.07 6.10
CA HIS A 117 -20.16 -1.99 5.98
C HIS A 117 -20.43 -1.52 4.55
N HIS A 118 -19.42 -1.56 3.66
CA HIS A 118 -19.50 -1.00 2.30
C HIS A 118 -19.49 -2.04 1.18
N GLY A 119 -19.16 -3.30 1.47
CA GLY A 119 -19.05 -4.38 0.49
C GLY A 119 -17.85 -4.27 -0.49
N HIS A 120 -16.87 -3.41 -0.20
CA HIS A 120 -15.72 -3.13 -1.06
C HIS A 120 -14.57 -2.40 -0.35
N LEU A 121 -13.39 -2.32 -0.98
CA LEU A 121 -12.20 -1.59 -0.50
C LEU A 121 -11.85 -0.35 -1.34
N ALA A 122 -12.78 0.20 -2.14
CA ALA A 122 -12.61 1.43 -2.93
C ALA A 122 -12.47 2.75 -2.13
N VAL A 123 -11.94 2.71 -0.91
CA VAL A 123 -11.80 3.81 0.07
C VAL A 123 -11.11 5.05 -0.55
N PRO A 124 -11.63 6.29 -0.34
CA PRO A 124 -10.92 7.54 -0.66
C PRO A 124 -9.59 7.66 0.08
N VAL A 125 -8.57 8.29 -0.51
CA VAL A 125 -7.19 8.28 0.03
C VAL A 125 -7.07 9.00 1.39
N ASP A 126 -7.91 9.99 1.61
CA ASP A 126 -8.05 10.83 2.79
C ASP A 126 -9.00 10.27 3.87
N HIS A 127 -9.80 9.25 3.54
CA HIS A 127 -10.76 8.67 4.47
C HIS A 127 -10.08 7.96 5.65
N HIS A 128 -10.61 8.24 6.84
CA HIS A 128 -10.26 7.57 8.09
C HIS A 128 -11.45 6.72 8.55
N HIS A 129 -11.17 5.47 8.90
CA HIS A 129 -12.14 4.51 9.43
C HIS A 129 -11.74 4.22 10.88
N ASP A 130 -12.60 4.54 11.84
CA ASP A 130 -12.33 4.45 13.29
C ASP A 130 -10.98 5.05 13.72
N GLY A 131 -10.69 6.26 13.22
CA GLY A 131 -9.45 6.99 13.48
C GLY A 131 -8.21 6.47 12.72
N PHE A 132 -8.29 5.32 12.04
CA PHE A 132 -7.21 4.80 11.21
C PHE A 132 -7.27 5.33 9.78
N ALA A 133 -6.13 5.79 9.24
CA ALA A 133 -6.01 6.35 7.89
C ALA A 133 -6.08 5.28 6.78
N LEU A 134 -7.20 4.56 6.72
CA LEU A 134 -7.43 3.39 5.86
C LEU A 134 -7.18 3.69 4.37
N GLY A 135 -7.60 4.87 3.89
CA GLY A 135 -7.35 5.32 2.53
C GLY A 135 -5.87 5.32 2.14
N ARG A 136 -5.02 5.86 3.02
CA ARG A 136 -3.56 5.95 2.82
C ARG A 136 -2.91 4.57 2.97
N TRP A 137 -3.40 3.74 3.88
CA TRP A 137 -2.92 2.36 4.05
C TRP A 137 -3.20 1.50 2.82
N LEU A 138 -4.43 1.51 2.29
CA LEU A 138 -4.79 0.78 1.08
C LEU A 138 -4.05 1.31 -0.15
N ALA A 139 -3.89 2.63 -0.30
CA ALA A 139 -3.05 3.21 -1.35
C ALA A 139 -1.59 2.73 -1.28
N THR A 140 -1.07 2.52 -0.06
CA THR A 140 0.27 1.95 0.16
C THR A 140 0.32 0.46 -0.19
N GLN A 141 -0.71 -0.33 0.12
CA GLN A 141 -0.78 -1.74 -0.29
C GLN A 141 -0.82 -1.88 -1.81
N ARG A 142 -1.66 -1.07 -2.49
CA ARG A 142 -1.75 -1.05 -3.97
C ARG A 142 -0.42 -0.70 -4.64
N LYS A 143 0.29 0.32 -4.13
CA LYS A 143 1.64 0.68 -4.60
C LYS A 143 2.67 -0.44 -4.41
N ARG A 144 2.42 -1.37 -3.49
CA ARG A 144 3.30 -2.50 -3.16
C ARG A 144 2.74 -3.85 -3.63
N ALA A 145 1.67 -3.89 -4.44
CA ALA A 145 0.95 -5.11 -4.78
C ALA A 145 1.89 -6.22 -5.30
N ASP A 146 2.78 -5.87 -6.23
CA ASP A 146 3.79 -6.77 -6.84
C ASP A 146 4.85 -7.29 -5.84
N THR A 147 4.88 -6.74 -4.62
CA THR A 147 5.83 -7.05 -3.54
C THR A 147 5.14 -7.52 -2.24
N LEU A 148 3.81 -7.68 -2.24
CA LEU A 148 3.11 -8.29 -1.12
C LEU A 148 3.45 -9.79 -1.04
N THR A 149 3.49 -10.33 0.17
CA THR A 149 3.53 -11.78 0.33
C THR A 149 2.20 -12.40 -0.15
N PRO A 150 2.18 -13.63 -0.69
CA PRO A 150 0.95 -14.25 -1.19
C PRO A 150 -0.20 -14.22 -0.19
N ALA A 151 0.07 -14.51 1.09
CA ALA A 151 -0.93 -14.45 2.16
C ALA A 151 -1.52 -13.04 2.37
N ARG A 152 -0.72 -11.97 2.22
CA ARG A 152 -1.20 -10.58 2.36
C ARG A 152 -2.00 -10.11 1.16
N ALA A 153 -1.62 -10.55 -0.05
CA ALA A 153 -2.40 -10.30 -1.25
C ALA A 153 -3.75 -11.03 -1.19
N GLN A 154 -3.76 -12.32 -0.78
CA GLN A 154 -4.96 -13.12 -0.62
C GLN A 154 -5.92 -12.51 0.41
N ALA A 155 -5.42 -12.13 1.59
CA ALA A 155 -6.26 -11.52 2.63
C ALA A 155 -6.97 -10.22 2.19
N LEU A 156 -6.42 -9.47 1.23
CA LEU A 156 -7.08 -8.31 0.62
C LEU A 156 -8.06 -8.73 -0.49
N GLN A 157 -7.70 -9.75 -1.27
CA GLN A 157 -8.52 -10.34 -2.33
C GLN A 157 -9.82 -10.97 -1.78
N ASP A 158 -9.76 -11.59 -0.60
CA ASP A 158 -10.89 -12.21 0.09
C ASP A 158 -11.92 -11.17 0.58
N LEU A 159 -11.49 -9.94 0.87
CA LEU A 159 -12.35 -8.83 1.28
C LEU A 159 -12.98 -8.09 0.09
N ASP A 160 -12.23 -7.94 -1.00
CA ASP A 160 -12.68 -7.31 -2.24
C ASP A 160 -11.83 -7.86 -3.40
N PRO A 161 -12.42 -8.68 -4.31
CA PRO A 161 -11.70 -9.18 -5.49
C PRO A 161 -11.13 -8.11 -6.41
N TYR A 162 -11.58 -6.86 -6.24
CA TYR A 162 -11.17 -5.67 -6.97
C TYR A 162 -10.51 -4.63 -6.06
N TRP A 163 -9.91 -5.06 -4.94
CA TRP A 163 -9.19 -4.17 -4.03
C TRP A 163 -8.06 -3.40 -4.74
N ASN A 164 -7.42 -3.99 -5.75
CA ASN A 164 -6.43 -3.34 -6.62
C ASN A 164 -6.80 -3.55 -8.11
N PRO A 165 -7.79 -2.80 -8.65
CA PRO A 165 -8.31 -3.06 -9.97
C PRO A 165 -7.44 -2.41 -11.07
N PRO A 166 -7.44 -2.94 -12.30
CA PRO A 166 -6.73 -2.34 -13.44
C PRO A 166 -7.43 -1.08 -14.00
N TRP A 167 -8.48 -0.58 -13.34
CA TRP A 167 -9.23 0.63 -13.69
C TRP A 167 -9.23 1.64 -12.52
N PRO A 168 -9.57 2.93 -12.74
CA PRO A 168 -9.53 3.93 -11.68
C PRO A 168 -10.46 3.60 -10.49
N LEU A 169 -9.96 3.74 -9.26
CA LEU A 169 -10.76 3.57 -8.04
C LEU A 169 -11.96 4.53 -7.95
N THR A 170 -11.92 5.67 -8.64
CA THR A 170 -13.07 6.57 -8.81
C THR A 170 -14.22 5.88 -9.55
N TRP A 171 -13.92 5.10 -10.60
CA TRP A 171 -14.93 4.27 -11.28
C TRP A 171 -15.48 3.21 -10.32
N HIS A 172 -14.62 2.56 -9.53
CA HIS A 172 -15.07 1.50 -8.63
C HIS A 172 -15.96 2.03 -7.49
N ARG A 173 -15.67 3.22 -6.94
CA ARG A 173 -16.59 3.91 -6.01
C ARG A 173 -17.94 4.21 -6.64
N THR A 174 -17.97 4.85 -7.81
CA THR A 174 -19.25 5.20 -8.45
C THR A 174 -20.03 3.95 -8.89
N TYR A 175 -19.35 2.85 -9.23
CA TYR A 175 -19.98 1.55 -9.45
C TYR A 175 -20.70 1.03 -8.19
N HIS A 176 -20.04 1.05 -7.02
CA HIS A 176 -20.70 0.60 -5.78
C HIS A 176 -21.80 1.55 -5.31
N ALA A 177 -21.69 2.85 -5.58
CA ALA A 177 -22.79 3.79 -5.41
C ALA A 177 -23.99 3.47 -6.34
N ALA A 178 -23.73 3.07 -7.60
CA ALA A 178 -24.76 2.58 -8.52
C ALA A 178 -25.42 1.29 -8.01
N ARG A 179 -24.60 0.33 -7.55
CA ARG A 179 -25.06 -0.94 -6.96
C ARG A 179 -25.91 -0.70 -5.72
N GLY A 180 -25.52 0.22 -4.84
CA GLY A 180 -26.31 0.60 -3.66
C GLY A 180 -27.67 1.20 -4.03
N HIS A 181 -27.71 2.08 -5.03
CA HIS A 181 -28.98 2.58 -5.59
C HIS A 181 -29.85 1.45 -6.16
N HIS A 182 -29.24 0.48 -6.86
CA HIS A 182 -29.93 -0.68 -7.41
C HIS A 182 -30.49 -1.61 -6.34
N SER A 183 -29.70 -1.96 -5.31
CA SER A 183 -30.14 -2.75 -4.16
C SER A 183 -31.24 -2.06 -3.35
N ALA A 184 -31.33 -0.73 -3.40
CA ALA A 184 -32.44 0.05 -2.82
C ALA A 184 -33.70 0.12 -3.72
N GLY A 185 -33.78 -0.70 -4.78
CA GLY A 185 -34.95 -0.80 -5.67
C GLY A 185 -34.99 0.21 -6.82
N ASN A 186 -33.97 1.03 -7.00
CA ASN A 186 -33.94 2.02 -8.08
C ASN A 186 -33.30 1.42 -9.33
N LEU A 187 -33.97 1.44 -10.48
CA LEU A 187 -33.35 0.97 -11.72
C LEU A 187 -32.22 1.93 -12.15
N PRO A 188 -31.00 1.44 -12.48
CA PRO A 188 -29.90 2.29 -12.96
C PRO A 188 -30.21 3.06 -14.26
N THR A 189 -31.25 2.65 -15.00
CA THR A 189 -31.76 3.36 -16.18
C THR A 189 -32.48 4.66 -15.84
N ASP A 190 -33.09 4.72 -14.65
CA ASP A 190 -34.10 5.72 -14.26
C ASP A 190 -33.50 6.85 -13.44
N VAL A 191 -32.23 6.72 -13.03
CA VAL A 191 -31.48 7.73 -12.30
C VAL A 191 -31.33 9.00 -13.17
N PRO A 192 -31.84 10.18 -12.73
CA PRO A 192 -31.72 11.43 -13.47
C PRO A 192 -30.27 11.78 -13.79
N ARG A 193 -30.00 12.36 -14.96
CA ARG A 193 -28.63 12.60 -15.46
C ARG A 193 -27.80 13.54 -14.57
N ASP A 194 -28.45 14.46 -13.90
CA ASP A 194 -27.90 15.42 -12.95
C ASP A 194 -27.84 14.89 -11.51
N HIS A 195 -28.33 13.68 -11.23
CA HIS A 195 -28.34 13.09 -9.89
C HIS A 195 -26.92 12.94 -9.30
N ILE A 196 -26.78 13.44 -8.07
CA ILE A 196 -25.58 13.35 -7.25
C ILE A 196 -25.92 12.59 -5.97
N THR A 197 -25.12 11.60 -5.59
CA THR A 197 -25.31 10.86 -4.33
C THR A 197 -24.99 11.74 -3.11
N LYS A 198 -25.40 11.30 -1.92
CA LYS A 198 -25.05 11.97 -0.65
C LYS A 198 -23.53 12.15 -0.48
N ASP A 199 -22.75 11.21 -0.99
CA ASP A 199 -21.27 11.22 -0.97
C ASP A 199 -20.63 12.01 -2.12
N GLY A 200 -21.42 12.77 -2.90
CA GLY A 200 -20.94 13.66 -3.96
C GLY A 200 -20.65 12.98 -5.31
N HIS A 201 -21.02 11.71 -5.51
CA HIS A 201 -20.83 11.04 -6.80
C HIS A 201 -21.89 11.49 -7.81
N ARG A 202 -21.47 12.05 -8.96
CA ARG A 202 -22.34 12.35 -10.12
C ARG A 202 -22.81 11.09 -10.82
N LEU A 203 -23.69 10.35 -10.16
CA LEU A 203 -24.09 9.01 -10.55
C LEU A 203 -24.87 9.01 -11.86
N GLY A 204 -25.78 9.97 -12.07
CA GLY A 204 -26.55 10.10 -13.30
C GLY A 204 -25.68 10.27 -14.55
N GLU A 205 -24.73 11.22 -14.48
CA GLU A 205 -23.77 11.49 -15.55
C GLU A 205 -22.88 10.27 -15.81
N TRP A 206 -22.43 9.59 -14.75
CA TRP A 206 -21.62 8.39 -14.86
C TRP A 206 -22.37 7.22 -15.52
N LEU A 207 -23.61 6.94 -15.11
CA LEU A 207 -24.48 5.90 -15.66
C LEU A 207 -24.85 6.17 -17.13
N HIS A 208 -25.09 7.44 -17.49
CA HIS A 208 -25.27 7.84 -18.88
C HIS A 208 -24.00 7.56 -19.70
N ASN A 209 -22.82 7.93 -19.19
CA ASN A 209 -21.55 7.74 -19.90
C ASN A 209 -21.16 6.27 -20.07
N GLN A 210 -21.45 5.38 -19.10
CA GLN A 210 -21.13 3.95 -19.23
C GLN A 210 -21.88 3.30 -20.40
N ARG A 211 -23.12 3.70 -20.65
CA ARG A 211 -23.98 3.16 -21.72
C ARG A 211 -23.55 3.57 -23.13
N ARG A 212 -22.79 4.67 -23.29
CA ARG A 212 -22.45 5.20 -24.62
C ARG A 212 -21.39 4.40 -25.37
N HIS A 213 -20.42 3.85 -24.64
CA HIS A 213 -19.26 3.15 -25.20
C HIS A 213 -18.80 1.97 -24.31
N PRO A 214 -19.66 0.98 -24.02
CA PRO A 214 -19.30 -0.16 -23.18
C PRO A 214 -18.10 -0.95 -23.73
N GLU A 215 -17.91 -0.97 -25.05
CA GLU A 215 -16.81 -1.68 -25.74
C GLU A 215 -15.40 -1.18 -25.35
N ARG A 216 -15.33 0.01 -24.75
CA ARG A 216 -14.08 0.65 -24.27
C ARG A 216 -13.77 0.36 -22.82
N LEU A 217 -14.73 -0.18 -22.06
CA LEU A 217 -14.53 -0.57 -20.68
C LEU A 217 -13.72 -1.87 -20.60
N HIS A 218 -13.04 -2.09 -19.48
CA HIS A 218 -12.38 -3.37 -19.18
C HIS A 218 -13.42 -4.51 -19.17
N PRO A 219 -13.12 -5.74 -19.63
CA PRO A 219 -14.12 -6.81 -19.72
C PRO A 219 -14.89 -7.06 -18.40
N VAL A 220 -14.18 -7.03 -17.27
CA VAL A 220 -14.81 -7.15 -15.94
C VAL A 220 -15.72 -5.96 -15.61
N GLN A 221 -15.40 -4.74 -16.05
CA GLN A 221 -16.31 -3.60 -15.90
C GLN A 221 -17.56 -3.76 -16.74
N GLN A 222 -17.47 -4.40 -17.92
CA GLN A 222 -18.64 -4.71 -18.74
C GLN A 222 -19.53 -5.74 -18.04
N GLN A 223 -18.95 -6.81 -17.49
CA GLN A 223 -19.69 -7.81 -16.71
C GLN A 223 -20.39 -7.16 -15.51
N LEU A 224 -19.66 -6.42 -14.68
CA LEU A 224 -20.21 -5.72 -13.51
C LEU A 224 -21.39 -4.78 -13.86
N LEU A 225 -21.38 -4.16 -15.05
CA LEU A 225 -22.48 -3.31 -15.50
C LEU A 225 -23.65 -4.10 -16.12
N ALA A 226 -23.39 -5.27 -16.71
CA ALA A 226 -24.43 -6.19 -17.16
C ALA A 226 -25.14 -6.86 -15.98
N ASP A 227 -24.41 -7.18 -14.91
CA ASP A 227 -24.96 -7.67 -13.64
C ASP A 227 -25.89 -6.65 -12.97
N LEU A 228 -25.69 -5.35 -13.24
CA LEU A 228 -26.59 -4.24 -12.85
C LEU A 228 -27.71 -3.95 -13.88
N GLY A 229 -27.82 -4.74 -14.95
CA GLY A 229 -28.78 -4.52 -16.04
C GLY A 229 -28.56 -3.23 -16.86
N LEU A 230 -27.40 -2.58 -16.74
CA LEU A 230 -27.13 -1.29 -17.38
C LEU A 230 -26.74 -1.44 -18.87
N ILE A 231 -26.12 -2.56 -19.23
CA ILE A 231 -25.70 -2.90 -20.60
C ILE A 231 -25.96 -4.39 -20.87
N GLN A 232 -25.99 -4.79 -22.14
CA GLN A 232 -25.93 -6.21 -22.52
C GLN A 232 -24.50 -6.58 -22.90
N THR A 233 -23.98 -7.66 -22.32
CA THR A 233 -22.75 -8.32 -22.77
C THR A 233 -23.08 -9.22 -23.95
N THR A 234 -22.91 -8.73 -25.18
CA THR A 234 -22.71 -9.61 -26.34
C THR A 234 -21.36 -10.30 -26.18
N GLU A 235 -21.29 -11.63 -26.33
CA GLU A 235 -20.00 -12.32 -26.33
C GLU A 235 -19.03 -11.68 -27.35
N PRO A 236 -17.75 -11.54 -27.00
CA PRO A 236 -16.78 -10.97 -27.93
C PRO A 236 -16.54 -11.94 -29.08
N SER A 237 -17.17 -11.66 -30.23
CA SER A 237 -16.78 -12.28 -31.50
C SER A 237 -15.26 -12.18 -31.67
N PRO A 238 -14.55 -13.25 -32.09
CA PRO A 238 -13.09 -13.29 -32.19
C PRO A 238 -12.53 -12.45 -33.35
N GLU A 239 -13.24 -11.41 -33.78
CA GLU A 239 -12.69 -10.37 -34.62
C GLU A 239 -11.58 -9.63 -33.86
N LYS A 240 -10.34 -9.97 -34.21
CA LYS A 240 -9.13 -9.23 -33.88
C LYS A 240 -9.42 -7.73 -33.94
N ARG A 241 -9.40 -7.05 -32.78
CA ARG A 241 -9.56 -5.59 -32.67
C ARG A 241 -8.73 -4.91 -33.75
N LYS A 242 -9.37 -4.45 -34.84
CA LYS A 242 -8.72 -3.58 -35.82
C LYS A 242 -8.23 -2.37 -35.01
N PRO A 243 -6.92 -2.07 -35.00
CA PRO A 243 -6.42 -0.93 -34.24
C PRO A 243 -7.17 0.31 -34.73
N ALA A 244 -7.80 1.03 -33.79
CA ALA A 244 -8.58 2.22 -34.12
C ALA A 244 -7.76 3.13 -35.02
N ALA A 245 -8.33 3.55 -36.15
CA ALA A 245 -7.62 4.27 -37.21
C ALA A 245 -6.73 5.35 -36.60
N ARG A 246 -5.41 5.14 -36.73
CA ARG A 246 -4.37 5.85 -35.98
C ARG A 246 -4.50 7.34 -36.31
N LYS A 247 -5.03 8.15 -35.37
CA LYS A 247 -5.23 9.60 -35.59
C LYS A 247 -3.95 10.19 -36.17
N PRO A 248 -4.03 11.03 -37.23
CA PRO A 248 -2.86 11.54 -37.91
C PRO A 248 -1.91 12.21 -36.92
N ASP A 249 -0.65 11.80 -36.97
CA ASP A 249 0.38 12.23 -36.03
C ASP A 249 0.83 13.66 -36.36
N GLN A 250 0.10 14.63 -35.82
CA GLN A 250 0.37 16.07 -36.01
C GLN A 250 1.80 16.47 -35.61
N GLY A 251 2.42 15.76 -34.65
CA GLY A 251 3.79 16.01 -34.26
C GLY A 251 4.80 15.53 -35.31
N LEU A 252 4.57 14.35 -35.91
CA LEU A 252 5.37 13.86 -37.02
C LEU A 252 5.15 14.67 -38.30
N ALA A 253 3.91 15.13 -38.57
CA ALA A 253 3.62 16.04 -39.68
C ALA A 253 4.34 17.39 -39.51
N ALA A 254 4.35 17.94 -38.28
CA ALA A 254 5.09 19.16 -37.96
C ALA A 254 6.60 18.96 -38.05
N ALA A 255 7.12 17.80 -37.62
CA ALA A 255 8.53 17.45 -37.78
C ALA A 255 8.93 17.41 -39.26
N ARG A 256 8.09 16.85 -40.15
CA ARG A 256 8.31 16.84 -41.60
C ARG A 256 8.28 18.25 -42.19
N ALA A 257 7.30 19.07 -41.83
CA ALA A 257 7.19 20.45 -42.32
C ALA A 257 8.40 21.31 -41.89
N PHE A 258 8.82 21.19 -40.63
CA PHE A 258 10.03 21.84 -40.13
C PHE A 258 11.29 21.34 -40.86
N HIS A 259 11.47 20.02 -40.98
CA HIS A 259 12.62 19.44 -41.68
C HIS A 259 12.66 19.83 -43.16
N GLN A 260 11.51 19.93 -43.83
CA GLN A 260 11.42 20.37 -45.22
C GLN A 260 11.80 21.85 -45.39
N ARG A 261 11.60 22.69 -44.36
CA ARG A 261 11.96 24.11 -44.38
C ARG A 261 13.40 24.38 -43.95
N GLU A 262 13.86 23.74 -42.87
CA GLU A 262 15.14 24.02 -42.22
C GLU A 262 16.25 23.01 -42.57
N GLY A 263 15.93 21.89 -43.21
CA GLY A 263 16.88 20.82 -43.55
C GLY A 263 17.40 19.99 -42.37
N HIS A 264 16.85 20.19 -41.16
CA HIS A 264 17.28 19.49 -39.94
C HIS A 264 16.15 19.40 -38.90
N LEU A 265 16.33 18.58 -37.86
CA LEU A 265 15.38 18.45 -36.74
C LEU A 265 15.90 18.99 -35.39
N GLU A 266 16.78 19.99 -35.44
CA GLU A 266 17.26 20.75 -34.28
C GLU A 266 16.25 21.83 -33.87
N VAL A 267 15.08 21.39 -33.42
CA VAL A 267 13.95 22.29 -33.06
C VAL A 267 14.17 22.94 -31.68
N PRO A 268 14.15 24.29 -31.56
CA PRO A 268 14.21 24.97 -30.26
C PRO A 268 13.05 24.56 -29.35
N GLN A 269 13.29 24.37 -28.05
CA GLN A 269 12.30 23.79 -27.11
C GLN A 269 10.94 24.52 -27.08
N ARG A 270 10.93 25.84 -27.30
CA ARG A 270 9.72 26.69 -27.31
C ARG A 270 9.09 26.87 -28.71
N HIS A 271 9.67 26.28 -29.76
CA HIS A 271 9.21 26.44 -31.14
C HIS A 271 7.79 25.89 -31.33
N VAL A 272 6.99 26.63 -32.10
CA VAL A 272 5.64 26.29 -32.52
C VAL A 272 5.61 26.25 -34.04
N GLU A 273 5.27 25.09 -34.57
CA GLU A 273 5.10 24.85 -36.00
C GLU A 273 3.62 24.96 -36.36
N TYR A 274 3.28 25.60 -37.48
CA TYR A 274 1.88 25.83 -37.87
C TYR A 274 1.49 24.93 -39.04
N LEU A 275 0.57 23.99 -38.79
CA LEU A 275 -0.02 23.12 -39.81
C LEU A 275 -1.46 23.56 -40.07
N ASP A 276 -1.79 23.97 -41.29
CA ASP A 276 -3.14 24.46 -41.67
C ASP A 276 -3.70 25.48 -40.66
N ALA A 277 -2.90 26.48 -40.33
CA ALA A 277 -3.14 27.50 -39.29
C ALA A 277 -3.31 26.98 -37.84
N ARG A 278 -3.01 25.71 -37.55
CA ARG A 278 -3.06 25.13 -36.18
C ARG A 278 -1.67 25.10 -35.54
N PRO A 279 -1.49 25.66 -34.33
CA PRO A 279 -0.21 25.64 -33.64
C PRO A 279 0.12 24.26 -33.04
N VAL A 280 1.24 23.68 -33.45
CA VAL A 280 1.82 22.45 -32.89
C VAL A 280 3.08 22.83 -32.12
N ARG A 281 3.16 22.52 -30.82
CA ARG A 281 4.35 22.79 -29.97
C ARG A 281 5.48 21.81 -30.29
N LEU A 282 6.07 21.92 -31.48
CA LEU A 282 7.01 20.96 -32.04
C LEU A 282 8.25 20.80 -31.17
N GLY A 283 8.82 21.88 -30.63
CA GLY A 283 10.00 21.79 -29.74
C GLY A 283 9.74 20.96 -28.48
N GLN A 284 8.59 21.17 -27.85
CA GLN A 284 8.16 20.38 -26.69
C GLN A 284 7.83 18.93 -27.08
N TRP A 285 7.28 18.70 -28.27
CA TRP A 285 7.00 17.37 -28.79
C TRP A 285 8.29 16.57 -29.06
N ILE A 286 9.24 17.13 -29.82
CA ILE A 286 10.56 16.54 -30.11
C ILE A 286 11.30 16.16 -28.82
N SER A 287 11.37 17.09 -27.84
CA SER A 287 11.98 16.84 -26.53
C SER A 287 11.31 15.68 -25.76
N ASN A 288 9.98 15.60 -25.79
CA ASN A 288 9.24 14.49 -25.16
C ASN A 288 9.41 13.16 -25.89
N THR A 289 9.52 13.19 -27.22
CA THR A 289 9.72 12.03 -28.08
C THR A 289 11.10 11.41 -27.84
N ARG A 290 12.17 12.22 -27.81
CA ARG A 290 13.54 11.79 -27.46
C ARG A 290 13.58 11.00 -26.13
N ARG A 291 13.11 11.64 -25.05
CA ARG A 291 13.03 11.06 -23.70
C ARG A 291 12.21 9.76 -23.59
N ARG A 292 11.38 9.45 -24.59
CA ARG A 292 10.49 8.29 -24.59
C ARG A 292 10.84 7.24 -25.66
N LYS A 293 12.02 7.32 -26.30
CA LYS A 293 12.47 6.42 -27.39
C LYS A 293 12.12 4.95 -27.15
N GLU A 294 12.49 4.42 -26.00
CA GLU A 294 12.25 3.02 -25.57
C GLU A 294 10.77 2.58 -25.57
N ARG A 295 9.84 3.54 -25.60
CA ARG A 295 8.39 3.32 -25.56
C ARG A 295 7.69 3.78 -26.85
N LEU A 296 8.44 4.11 -27.89
CA LEU A 296 7.88 4.47 -29.20
C LEU A 296 7.72 3.23 -30.09
N PRO A 297 6.64 3.13 -30.87
CA PRO A 297 6.51 2.10 -31.90
C PRO A 297 7.61 2.24 -32.97
N THR A 298 8.12 1.11 -33.45
CA THR A 298 9.24 1.02 -34.41
C THR A 298 9.05 1.90 -35.65
N ASP A 299 7.86 1.90 -36.28
CA ASP A 299 7.56 2.76 -37.44
C ASP A 299 7.76 4.26 -37.15
N ARG A 300 7.49 4.70 -35.92
CA ARG A 300 7.68 6.11 -35.53
C ARG A 300 9.15 6.44 -35.29
N ILE A 301 9.95 5.47 -34.83
CA ILE A 301 11.40 5.62 -34.72
C ILE A 301 11.98 5.80 -36.13
N HIS A 302 11.70 4.87 -37.06
CA HIS A 302 12.13 4.97 -38.45
C HIS A 302 11.66 6.26 -39.15
N ALA A 303 10.41 6.68 -38.94
CA ALA A 303 9.89 7.90 -39.54
C ALA A 303 10.50 9.20 -38.98
N LEU A 304 11.22 9.14 -37.86
CA LEU A 304 11.99 10.23 -37.28
C LEU A 304 13.48 10.12 -37.63
N ASP A 305 14.04 8.90 -37.69
CA ASP A 305 15.39 8.65 -38.21
C ASP A 305 15.51 9.15 -39.66
N ALA A 306 14.47 8.96 -40.49
CA ALA A 306 14.37 9.51 -41.84
C ALA A 306 14.20 11.05 -41.92
N LEU A 307 14.23 11.74 -40.79
CA LEU A 307 14.26 13.20 -40.64
C LEU A 307 15.48 13.63 -39.81
N ASP A 308 16.54 12.83 -39.84
CA ASP A 308 17.80 13.03 -39.13
C ASP A 308 17.64 13.32 -37.62
N MET A 309 16.64 12.70 -36.99
CA MET A 309 16.37 12.82 -35.56
C MET A 309 17.53 12.24 -34.73
N ARG A 310 18.35 13.13 -34.18
CA ARG A 310 19.22 12.82 -33.05
C ARG A 310 18.34 12.47 -31.83
N TRP A 311 18.64 11.38 -31.15
CA TRP A 311 17.84 10.83 -30.05
C TRP A 311 18.33 11.27 -28.67
#